data_AF-A0A6V8NJ46-F1
#
_entry.id   AF-A0A6V8NJ46-F1
#
_cell.length_a   1.000
_cell.length_b   1.000
_cell.length_c   1.000
_cell.angle_alpha   90.00
_cell.angle_beta   90.00
_cell.angle_gamma   90.00
#
_symmetry.space_group_name_H-M   'P 1'
#
loop_
_entity.id
_entity.type
_entity.pdbx_description
1 polymer ?
#
loop_
_entity_poly.entity_id
_entity_poly.type
_entity_poly.pdbx_seq_one_letter_code
_entity_poly.pdbx_strand_id
1 'polypeptide(L)'
;IKSNGAKIYTGTILTHSLETALSAKFGGLYPTLIIAQSLRRFGEGPKVCCEIVMMAADAGLIPEGEEILAVAGTGRGADTVMVIKSAASKRFLDLQALELLATPRT
;
A
#
# COMPACT_ATOMS: atom_id res chain seq x y z
N ILE A 1 0.44 -14.26 -16.65
CA ILE A 1 1.17 -13.36 -15.71
C ILE A 1 2.65 -13.73 -15.66
N LYS A 2 3.05 -14.85 -15.04
CA LYS A 2 4.48 -15.28 -15.04
C LYS A 2 5.04 -15.52 -16.45
N SER A 3 4.25 -16.09 -17.35
CA SER A 3 4.61 -16.28 -18.77
C SER A 3 4.92 -14.96 -19.51
N ASN A 4 4.38 -13.84 -19.04
CA ASN A 4 4.62 -12.51 -19.62
C ASN A 4 5.77 -11.78 -18.90
N GLY A 5 6.60 -12.47 -18.11
CA GLY A 5 7.75 -11.90 -17.40
C GLY A 5 7.43 -11.21 -16.08
N ALA A 6 6.17 -11.19 -15.64
CA ALA A 6 5.79 -10.54 -14.39
C ALA A 6 6.16 -11.39 -13.16
N LYS A 7 6.77 -10.73 -12.15
CA LYS A 7 6.99 -11.32 -10.81
C LYS A 7 5.67 -11.33 -10.04
N ILE A 8 5.38 -12.42 -9.33
CA ILE A 8 4.20 -12.54 -8.46
C ILE A 8 4.69 -12.64 -7.03
N TYR A 9 4.14 -11.81 -6.16
CA TYR A 9 4.38 -11.81 -4.73
C TYR A 9 3.08 -12.03 -3.97
N THR A 10 3.17 -12.80 -2.90
CA THR A 10 2.08 -12.98 -1.93
C THR A 10 2.70 -12.96 -0.56
N GLY A 11 2.25 -12.04 0.29
CA GLY A 11 2.79 -11.83 1.62
C GLY A 11 1.78 -11.08 2.49
N THR A 12 2.20 -10.76 3.71
CA THR A 12 1.34 -10.10 4.70
C THR A 12 1.00 -8.68 4.27
N ILE A 13 -0.28 -8.33 4.38
CA ILE A 13 -0.77 -6.96 4.17
C ILE A 13 -0.43 -6.13 5.41
N LEU A 14 0.42 -5.11 5.23
CA LEU A 14 0.96 -4.33 6.34
C LEU A 14 -0.13 -3.68 7.20
N THR A 15 -1.20 -3.12 6.59
CA THR A 15 -2.29 -2.48 7.34
C THR A 15 -3.40 -3.42 7.82
N HIS A 16 -3.27 -4.72 7.55
CA HIS A 16 -4.25 -5.75 7.95
C HIS A 16 -3.64 -6.86 8.80
N SER A 17 -2.49 -6.58 9.43
CA SER A 17 -1.75 -7.52 10.26
C SER A 17 -2.42 -7.72 11.64
N LEU A 18 -1.63 -8.08 12.66
CA LEU A 18 -2.10 -8.37 14.03
C LEU A 18 -3.02 -7.29 14.62
N GLU A 19 -2.79 -6.02 14.30
CA GLU A 19 -3.63 -4.91 14.80
C GLU A 19 -5.11 -5.06 14.42
N THR A 20 -5.43 -5.58 13.24
CA THR A 20 -6.81 -5.76 12.81
C THR A 20 -7.49 -6.87 13.59
N ALA A 21 -6.78 -7.97 13.89
CA ALA A 21 -7.29 -9.05 14.73
C ALA A 21 -7.53 -8.59 16.18
N LEU A 22 -6.63 -7.76 16.72
CA LEU A 22 -6.77 -7.18 18.05
C LEU A 22 -7.95 -6.21 18.11
N SER A 23 -8.06 -5.30 17.14
CA SER A 23 -9.19 -4.36 17.05
C SER A 23 -10.53 -5.09 16.92
N ALA A 24 -10.61 -6.15 16.13
CA ALA A 24 -11.84 -6.93 15.98
C ALA A 24 -12.28 -7.63 17.28
N LYS A 25 -11.32 -8.10 18.10
CA LYS A 25 -11.62 -8.83 19.35
C LYS A 25 -11.86 -7.91 20.54
N PHE A 26 -11.05 -6.85 20.67
CA PHE A 26 -11.00 -6.01 21.86
C PHE A 26 -11.56 -4.60 21.65
N GLY A 27 -11.90 -4.24 20.41
CA GLY A 27 -12.22 -2.86 20.04
C GLY A 27 -10.98 -1.97 19.98
N GLY A 28 -11.17 -0.72 19.56
CA GLY A 28 -10.14 0.31 19.55
C GLY A 28 -9.51 0.61 18.19
N LEU A 29 -8.78 1.73 18.15
CA LEU A 29 -8.04 2.24 17.00
C LEU A 29 -6.54 2.15 17.28
N TYR A 30 -5.81 1.47 16.40
CA TYR A 30 -4.36 1.27 16.50
C TYR A 30 -3.63 2.08 15.42
N PRO A 31 -2.33 2.40 15.59
CA PRO A 31 -1.60 3.28 14.68
C PRO A 31 -1.72 2.90 13.21
N THR A 32 -1.67 1.61 12.88
CA THR A 32 -1.73 1.16 11.49
C THR A 32 -3.14 1.34 10.90
N LEU A 33 -4.19 1.13 11.71
CA LEU A 33 -5.56 1.44 11.32
C LEU A 33 -5.77 2.95 11.12
N ILE A 34 -5.18 3.79 11.98
CA ILE A 34 -5.25 5.26 11.86
C ILE A 34 -4.59 5.70 10.54
N ILE A 35 -3.38 5.22 10.26
CA ILE A 35 -2.67 5.50 8.99
C ILE A 35 -3.51 5.07 7.80
N ALA A 36 -4.06 3.85 7.82
CA ALA A 36 -4.88 3.34 6.73
C ALA A 36 -6.14 4.19 6.52
N GLN A 37 -6.82 4.62 7.59
CA GLN A 37 -7.98 5.49 7.50
C GLN A 37 -7.63 6.90 7.01
N SER A 38 -6.47 7.43 7.37
CA SER A 38 -5.97 8.71 6.86
C SER A 38 -5.70 8.65 5.35
N LEU A 39 -5.03 7.60 4.87
CA LEU A 39 -4.79 7.41 3.43
C LEU A 39 -6.09 7.20 2.65
N ARG A 40 -7.08 6.53 3.26
CA ARG A 40 -8.43 6.36 2.69
C ARG A 40 -9.19 7.65 2.44
N ARG A 41 -8.71 8.78 2.97
CA ARG A 41 -9.29 10.09 2.65
C ARG A 41 -9.10 10.48 1.18
N PHE A 42 -8.18 9.82 0.48
CA PHE A 42 -7.95 9.97 -0.95
C PHE A 42 -8.57 8.82 -1.79
N GLY A 43 -9.35 7.92 -1.17
CA GLY A 43 -9.89 6.69 -1.77
C GLY A 43 -9.27 5.41 -1.18
N GLU A 44 -9.82 4.22 -1.46
CA GLU A 44 -9.20 2.96 -0.98
C GLU A 44 -7.85 2.69 -1.67
N GLY A 45 -7.73 3.06 -2.95
CA GLY A 45 -6.55 2.79 -3.75
C GLY A 45 -5.26 3.42 -3.21
N PRO A 46 -5.22 4.70 -2.77
CA PRO A 46 -3.99 5.30 -2.25
C PRO A 46 -3.41 4.57 -1.04
N LYS A 47 -4.27 4.10 -0.13
CA LYS A 47 -3.84 3.22 0.98
C LYS A 47 -3.15 1.98 0.43
N VAL A 48 -3.76 1.32 -0.56
CA VAL A 48 -3.26 0.06 -1.12
C VAL A 48 -1.97 0.27 -1.93
N CYS A 49 -1.84 1.38 -2.67
CA CYS A 49 -0.61 1.75 -3.37
C CYS A 49 0.57 1.84 -2.40
N CYS A 50 0.41 2.54 -1.26
CA CYS A 50 1.46 2.61 -0.24
C CYS A 50 1.82 1.23 0.32
N GLU A 51 0.82 0.37 0.58
CA GLU A 51 1.06 -0.99 1.07
C GLU A 51 1.85 -1.84 0.09
N ILE A 52 1.42 -1.92 -1.17
CA ILE A 52 2.04 -2.83 -2.13
C ILE A 52 3.47 -2.42 -2.47
N VAL A 53 3.77 -1.10 -2.46
CA VAL A 53 5.14 -0.61 -2.63
C VAL A 53 6.02 -1.06 -1.47
N MET A 54 5.61 -0.83 -0.22
CA MET A 54 6.37 -1.28 0.94
C MET A 54 6.53 -2.81 0.98
N MET A 55 5.46 -3.54 0.67
CA MET A 55 5.48 -5.02 0.60
C MET A 55 6.46 -5.52 -0.47
N ALA A 56 6.50 -4.90 -1.64
CA ALA A 56 7.42 -5.25 -2.71
C ALA A 56 8.87 -4.89 -2.36
N ALA A 57 9.09 -3.77 -1.66
CA ALA A 57 10.41 -3.36 -1.18
C ALA A 57 10.93 -4.31 -0.09
N ASP A 58 10.08 -4.67 0.88
CA ASP A 58 10.42 -5.66 1.93
C ASP A 58 10.79 -7.02 1.34
N ALA A 59 10.15 -7.42 0.24
CA ALA A 59 10.44 -8.65 -0.49
C ALA A 59 11.67 -8.56 -1.41
N GLY A 60 12.33 -7.40 -1.53
CA GLY A 60 13.46 -7.17 -2.43
C GLY A 60 13.10 -7.24 -3.91
N LEU A 61 11.82 -7.03 -4.27
CA LEU A 61 11.35 -7.13 -5.66
C LEU A 61 11.51 -5.84 -6.44
N ILE A 62 11.48 -4.71 -5.72
CA ILE A 62 11.76 -3.36 -6.22
C ILE A 62 12.90 -2.76 -5.39
N PRO A 63 13.73 -1.87 -5.99
CA PRO A 63 14.76 -1.15 -5.26
C PRO A 63 14.14 -0.17 -4.27
N GLU A 64 14.80 0.06 -3.14
CA GLU A 64 14.42 1.07 -2.15
C GLU A 64 15.01 2.43 -2.51
N GLY A 65 14.26 3.51 -2.27
CA GLY A 65 14.69 4.89 -2.55
C GLY A 65 14.42 5.36 -3.98
N GLU A 66 13.98 4.46 -4.86
CA GLU A 66 13.62 4.76 -6.25
C GLU A 66 12.14 5.12 -6.40
N GLU A 67 11.82 5.82 -7.48
CA GLU A 67 10.44 6.18 -7.86
C GLU A 67 9.74 5.00 -8.54
N ILE A 68 8.55 4.67 -8.05
CA ILE A 68 7.79 3.49 -8.45
C ILE A 68 6.37 3.90 -8.82
N LEU A 69 5.91 3.44 -9.98
CA LEU A 69 4.51 3.55 -10.37
C LEU A 69 3.70 2.43 -9.73
N ALA A 70 2.79 2.80 -8.83
CA ALA A 70 1.90 1.88 -8.13
C ALA A 70 0.48 1.98 -8.69
N VAL A 71 -0.16 0.84 -8.90
CA VAL A 71 -1.54 0.73 -9.40
C VAL A 71 -2.35 -0.12 -8.43
N ALA A 72 -3.48 0.41 -7.97
CA ALA A 72 -4.39 -0.26 -7.05
C ALA A 72 -5.86 0.11 -7.32
N GLY A 73 -6.80 -0.45 -6.56
CA GLY A 73 -8.23 -0.23 -6.76
C GLY A 73 -9.10 -0.43 -5.53
N THR A 74 -10.37 -0.05 -5.66
CA THR A 74 -11.40 -0.18 -4.63
C THR A 74 -12.21 -1.46 -4.81
N GLY A 75 -12.07 -2.41 -3.88
CA GLY A 75 -12.81 -3.68 -3.88
C GLY A 75 -12.38 -4.66 -4.97
N ARG A 76 -12.42 -4.27 -6.25
CA ARG A 76 -11.96 -5.03 -7.42
C ARG A 76 -11.43 -4.10 -8.51
N GLY A 77 -10.56 -4.63 -9.36
CA GLY A 77 -9.98 -3.87 -10.48
C GLY A 77 -8.93 -2.87 -10.02
N ALA A 78 -8.73 -1.82 -10.81
CA ALA A 78 -7.79 -0.75 -10.54
C ALA A 78 -8.43 0.60 -10.91
N ASP A 79 -8.36 1.54 -9.98
CA ASP A 79 -8.94 2.90 -10.11
C ASP A 79 -7.99 4.01 -9.65
N THR A 80 -6.85 3.63 -9.08
CA THR A 80 -5.87 4.55 -8.51
C THR A 80 -4.48 4.27 -9.05
N VAL A 81 -3.78 5.32 -9.45
CA VAL A 81 -2.38 5.27 -9.90
C VAL A 81 -1.57 6.34 -9.20
N MET A 82 -0.43 5.97 -8.63
CA MET A 82 0.46 6.87 -7.89
C MET A 82 1.92 6.69 -8.30
N VAL A 83 2.70 7.76 -8.23
CA VAL A 83 4.17 7.71 -8.22
C VAL A 83 4.62 7.82 -6.77
N ILE A 84 5.37 6.83 -6.30
CA ILE A 84 5.81 6.71 -4.90
C ILE A 84 7.32 6.51 -4.85
N LYS A 85 8.02 7.31 -4.05
CA LYS A 85 9.39 7.00 -3.66
C LYS A 85 9.36 5.87 -2.63
N SER A 86 9.90 4.72 -3.03
CA SER A 86 9.81 3.48 -2.26
C SER A 86 10.63 3.52 -0.97
N ALA A 87 10.08 2.89 0.07
CA ALA A 87 10.74 2.61 1.34
C ALA A 87 10.28 1.24 1.84
N ALA A 88 11.15 0.51 2.54
CA ALA A 88 10.76 -0.69 3.27
C ALA A 88 9.81 -0.33 4.42
N SER A 89 8.93 -1.25 4.83
CA SER A 89 7.89 -0.97 5.84
C SER A 89 8.44 -0.50 7.18
N LYS A 90 9.60 -1.02 7.60
CA LYS A 90 10.30 -0.59 8.82
C LYS A 90 10.74 0.89 8.81
N ARG A 91 10.77 1.51 7.62
CA ARG A 91 11.07 2.91 7.35
C ARG A 91 9.86 3.62 6.74
N PHE A 92 8.66 3.28 7.22
CA PHE A 92 7.40 3.85 6.73
C PHE A 92 7.43 5.38 6.55
N LEU A 93 8.09 6.11 7.45
CA LEU A 93 8.16 7.58 7.39
C LEU A 93 9.06 8.13 6.27
N ASP A 94 9.88 7.29 5.66
CA ASP A 94 10.70 7.64 4.48
C ASP A 94 9.95 7.41 3.16
N LEU A 95 8.78 6.73 3.19
CA LEU A 95 7.91 6.56 2.03
C LEU A 95 7.33 7.91 1.61
N GLN A 96 7.41 8.25 0.31
CA GLN A 96 6.88 9.52 -0.18
C GLN A 96 5.89 9.30 -1.32
N ALA A 97 4.66 9.78 -1.15
CA ALA A 97 3.72 9.93 -2.25
C ALA A 97 4.11 11.17 -3.05
N LEU A 98 4.65 10.98 -4.25
CA LEU A 98 5.14 12.06 -5.12
C LEU A 98 4.01 12.61 -5.99
N GLU A 99 3.23 11.72 -6.61
CA GLU A 99 2.14 12.10 -7.50
C GLU A 99 0.93 11.15 -7.36
N LEU A 100 -0.27 11.70 -7.48
CA LEU A 100 -1.53 10.96 -7.60
C LEU A 100 -2.09 11.20 -9.01
N LEU A 101 -1.81 10.27 -9.92
CA LEU A 101 -2.10 10.40 -11.35
C LEU A 101 -3.58 10.15 -11.68
N ALA A 102 -4.19 9.19 -10.98
CA ALA A 102 -5.60 8.87 -11.10
C ALA A 102 -6.14 8.43 -9.74
N THR A 103 -7.35 8.86 -9.42
CA THR A 103 -8.11 8.41 -8.24
C THR A 103 -9.62 8.60 -8.49
N PRO A 104 -10.52 7.79 -7.89
CA PRO A 104 -11.95 8.05 -7.92
C PRO A 104 -12.33 9.43 -7.36
N ARG A 105 -13.41 10.02 -7.88
CA ARG A 105 -13.98 11.29 -7.38
C ARG A 105 -14.97 11.10 -6.23
N THR A 106 -15.33 9.86 -5.93
CA THR A 106 -16.43 9.45 -5.04
C THR A 106 -15.94 9.01 -3.69
#